data_AF-A0A162FJH2-F1
#
_entry.id   AF-A0A162FJH2-F1
#
_cell.length_a   1.000
_cell.length_b   1.000
_cell.length_c   1.000
_cell.angle_alpha   90.00
_cell.angle_beta   90.00
_cell.angle_gamma   90.00
#
_symmetry.space_group_name_H-M   'P 1'
#
loop_
_entity.id
_entity.type
_entity.pdbx_description
1 polymer ?
#
loop_
_entity_poly.entity_id
_entity_poly.type
_entity_poly.pdbx_seq_one_letter_code
_entity_poly.pdbx_strand_id
1 'polypeptide(L)'
;MLKIQHTVCPSCSVGCGIDIISKDGEVVGTFPYKRNVINEGKNCLNGRNSIECFESRILTPLVSKRSSDLSEALKIIADELKNSNPDEIGVICSGNNSNEEIIAIKEFANKMGYKIGFSSDNFPNYDGELARYDDVDNAKDIYLIGDVVYNSPLVGRRVFHALDNGASILAIGTEDKGVTALNFEFTLVDHISDYFNDADIANDSIIIINEIDSSDEFEIIKSIAEKTNSKLLPIFSKCNTKGALSELEANPISDVIESSSILLVFGEDEIEDLTKVKKIFTFSAHENDVTDASEVVIPIKFWIENGGSFTNAMGDVQNFVQILDAPEGILSGIEIVEKLQEKV
;
A
#
# COMPACT_ATOMS: atom_id res chain seq x y z
N MET A 1 23.16 11.27 -20.80
CA MET A 1 23.37 12.14 -19.63
C MET A 1 22.82 11.46 -18.40
N LEU A 2 23.63 11.36 -17.34
CA LEU A 2 23.19 10.84 -16.05
C LEU A 2 22.32 11.89 -15.34
N LYS A 3 21.16 11.48 -14.83
CA LYS A 3 20.26 12.30 -14.01
C LYS A 3 19.99 11.57 -12.70
N ILE A 4 19.86 12.34 -11.63
CA ILE A 4 19.47 11.85 -10.30
C ILE A 4 18.27 12.71 -9.91
N GLN A 5 17.14 12.06 -9.66
CA GLN A 5 15.89 12.74 -9.33
C GLN A 5 15.28 12.12 -8.08
N HIS A 6 14.72 12.97 -7.22
CA HIS A 6 14.24 12.58 -5.89
C HIS A 6 12.74 12.30 -5.94
N THR A 7 12.31 11.23 -5.28
CA THR A 7 10.91 10.82 -5.16
C THR A 7 10.66 10.10 -3.82
N VAL A 8 9.44 9.60 -3.62
CA VAL A 8 9.02 8.82 -2.45
C VAL A 8 9.13 7.33 -2.78
N CYS A 9 9.62 6.54 -1.83
CA CYS A 9 9.72 5.10 -1.94
C CYS A 9 8.32 4.46 -1.95
N PRO A 10 7.97 3.61 -2.94
CA PRO A 10 6.63 3.02 -3.05
C PRO A 10 6.46 1.74 -2.23
N SER A 11 7.50 1.30 -1.49
CA SER A 11 7.54 -0.07 -0.95
C SER A 11 6.76 -0.31 0.34
N CYS A 12 6.49 0.72 1.15
CA CYS A 12 5.68 0.62 2.37
C CYS A 12 5.31 2.02 2.86
N SER A 13 4.42 2.10 3.84
CA SER A 13 3.87 3.37 4.34
C SER A 13 4.84 4.25 5.14
N VAL A 14 6.12 3.87 5.28
CA VAL A 14 7.09 4.67 6.05
C VAL A 14 7.35 6.04 5.42
N GLY A 15 7.23 6.16 4.09
CA GLY A 15 7.42 7.45 3.42
C GLY A 15 8.88 7.84 3.18
N CYS A 16 9.79 6.87 3.10
CA CYS A 16 11.21 7.09 2.86
C CYS A 16 11.46 7.83 1.53
N GLY A 17 12.46 8.72 1.48
CA GLY A 17 12.92 9.31 0.23
C GLY A 17 13.85 8.38 -0.56
N ILE A 18 13.74 8.40 -1.89
CA ILE A 18 14.59 7.62 -2.78
C ILE A 18 14.97 8.43 -4.01
N ASP A 19 16.18 8.21 -4.52
CA ASP A 19 16.67 8.78 -5.76
C ASP A 19 16.55 7.74 -6.87
N ILE A 20 15.99 8.13 -8.00
CA ILE A 20 16.05 7.37 -9.25
C ILE A 20 17.24 7.88 -10.06
N ILE A 21 18.15 6.97 -10.39
CA ILE A 21 19.28 7.25 -11.25
C ILE A 21 18.91 6.80 -12.66
N SER A 22 18.91 7.74 -13.61
CA SER A 22 18.69 7.43 -15.01
C SER A 22 19.85 7.90 -15.88
N LYS A 23 20.12 7.19 -16.97
CA LYS A 23 21.14 7.52 -17.95
C LYS A 23 20.53 7.44 -19.33
N ASP A 24 20.48 8.59 -20.02
CA ASP A 24 19.96 8.66 -21.39
C ASP A 24 18.51 8.16 -21.55
N GLY A 25 17.70 8.31 -20.48
CA GLY A 25 16.29 7.91 -20.45
C GLY A 25 16.03 6.55 -19.80
N GLU A 26 17.07 5.73 -19.60
CA GLU A 26 16.96 4.40 -18.99
C GLU A 26 17.23 4.47 -17.48
N VAL A 27 16.50 3.68 -16.69
CA VAL A 27 16.74 3.54 -15.25
C VAL A 27 17.96 2.64 -15.04
N VAL A 28 18.95 3.11 -14.29
CA VAL A 28 20.18 2.34 -14.01
C VAL A 28 20.34 2.00 -12.53
N GLY A 29 19.42 2.47 -11.68
CA GLY A 29 19.42 2.10 -10.27
C GLY A 29 18.65 3.07 -9.40
N THR A 30 18.59 2.72 -8.12
CA THR A 30 18.10 3.57 -7.05
C THR A 30 19.24 3.93 -6.10
N PHE A 31 19.10 5.06 -5.40
CA PHE A 31 20.01 5.44 -4.33
C PHE A 31 19.25 6.12 -3.19
N PRO A 32 19.69 6.03 -1.93
CA PRO A 32 18.99 6.72 -0.87
C PRO A 32 19.09 8.24 -0.96
N TYR A 33 17.93 8.90 -0.89
CA TYR A 33 17.90 10.36 -0.83
C TYR A 33 18.51 10.85 0.47
N LYS A 34 19.78 11.28 0.42
CA LYS A 34 20.60 11.56 1.61
C LYS A 34 20.07 12.64 2.54
N ARG A 35 19.22 13.54 2.04
CA ARG A 35 18.67 14.67 2.81
C ARG A 35 17.25 14.44 3.32
N ASN A 36 16.65 13.30 3.02
CA ASN A 36 15.30 13.02 3.51
C ASN A 36 15.33 12.75 5.01
N VAL A 37 14.44 13.42 5.75
CA VAL A 37 14.37 13.41 7.21
C VAL A 37 13.82 12.10 7.77
N ILE A 38 13.00 11.37 7.00
CA ILE A 38 12.38 10.12 7.44
C ILE A 38 13.42 8.99 7.48
N ASN A 39 14.20 8.85 6.41
CA ASN A 39 15.10 7.71 6.25
C ASN A 39 16.59 8.04 6.37
N GLU A 40 16.94 9.31 6.58
CA GLU A 40 18.31 9.78 6.87
C GLU A 40 19.36 9.23 5.90
N GLY A 41 18.99 9.12 4.62
CA GLY A 41 19.87 8.61 3.59
C GLY A 41 20.10 7.09 3.60
N LYS A 42 19.12 6.30 4.06
CA LYS A 42 19.09 4.84 4.01
C LYS A 42 17.83 4.34 3.30
N ASN A 43 17.90 3.23 2.56
CA ASN A 43 16.71 2.47 2.19
C ASN A 43 16.95 0.99 2.52
N CYS A 44 15.86 0.30 2.88
CA CYS A 44 15.81 -1.15 2.97
C CYS A 44 15.95 -1.80 1.59
N LEU A 45 15.97 -3.14 1.56
CA LEU A 45 16.09 -3.89 0.31
C LEU A 45 14.89 -3.63 -0.61
N ASN A 46 13.66 -3.68 -0.10
CA ASN A 46 12.44 -3.42 -0.86
C ASN A 46 12.48 -2.06 -1.58
N GLY A 47 12.91 -1.01 -0.87
CA GLY A 47 13.09 0.31 -1.46
C GLY A 47 14.14 0.33 -2.56
N ARG A 48 15.30 -0.30 -2.34
CA ARG A 48 16.36 -0.35 -3.38
C ARG A 48 15.93 -1.11 -4.62
N ASN A 49 15.13 -2.14 -4.43
CA ASN A 49 14.65 -3.04 -5.47
C ASN A 49 13.31 -2.61 -6.10
N SER A 50 12.77 -1.45 -5.71
CA SER A 50 11.46 -0.93 -6.16
C SER A 50 11.34 -0.65 -7.67
N ILE A 51 12.41 -0.85 -8.44
CA ILE A 51 12.47 -0.71 -9.89
C ILE A 51 12.74 -2.03 -10.62
N GLU A 52 12.88 -3.16 -9.92
CA GLU A 52 13.34 -4.42 -10.53
C GLU A 52 12.41 -4.89 -11.66
N CYS A 53 11.09 -4.71 -11.52
CA CYS A 53 10.10 -5.07 -12.54
C CYS A 53 9.97 -4.02 -13.67
N PHE A 54 10.70 -2.90 -13.63
CA PHE A 54 10.57 -1.84 -14.62
C PHE A 54 10.92 -2.30 -16.04
N GLU A 55 11.97 -3.09 -16.20
CA GLU A 55 12.40 -3.58 -17.52
C GLU A 55 11.52 -4.71 -18.07
N SER A 56 10.86 -5.47 -17.18
CA SER A 56 9.97 -6.59 -17.55
C SER A 56 8.49 -6.19 -17.55
N ARG A 57 8.20 -4.89 -17.66
CA ARG A 57 6.84 -4.36 -17.57
C ARG A 57 6.01 -4.69 -18.80
N ILE A 58 4.70 -4.78 -18.62
CA ILE A 58 3.74 -4.99 -19.70
C ILE A 58 3.65 -3.69 -20.51
N LEU A 59 3.87 -3.77 -21.82
CA LEU A 59 3.84 -2.59 -22.71
C LEU A 59 2.74 -2.67 -23.77
N THR A 60 2.01 -3.78 -23.85
CA THR A 60 0.92 -3.98 -24.80
C THR A 60 -0.27 -4.58 -24.07
N PRO A 61 -1.50 -4.10 -24.31
CA PRO A 61 -2.71 -4.73 -23.80
C PRO A 61 -2.78 -6.21 -24.16
N LEU A 62 -3.31 -7.01 -23.25
CA LEU A 62 -3.53 -8.44 -23.44
C LEU A 62 -5.02 -8.74 -23.33
N VAL A 63 -5.56 -9.50 -24.28
CA VAL A 63 -6.92 -10.04 -24.26
C VAL A 63 -6.79 -11.56 -24.34
N SER A 64 -7.25 -12.26 -23.32
CA SER A 64 -7.08 -13.72 -23.17
C SER A 64 -5.61 -14.14 -23.42
N LYS A 65 -4.68 -13.45 -22.74
CA LYS A 65 -3.23 -13.66 -22.83
C LYS A 65 -2.60 -13.46 -24.21
N ARG A 66 -3.28 -12.75 -25.11
CA ARG A 66 -2.78 -12.40 -26.45
C ARG A 66 -2.73 -10.89 -26.63
N SER A 67 -1.68 -10.38 -27.27
CA SER A 67 -1.52 -8.95 -27.55
C SER A 67 -2.72 -8.40 -28.33
N SER A 68 -3.18 -7.21 -27.94
CA SER A 68 -4.30 -6.48 -28.55
C SER A 68 -4.02 -4.98 -28.53
N ASP A 69 -4.74 -4.23 -29.36
CA ASP A 69 -4.68 -2.78 -29.39
C ASP A 69 -5.44 -2.18 -28.20
N LEU A 70 -4.95 -1.07 -27.64
CA LEU A 70 -5.58 -0.41 -26.49
C LEU A 70 -7.05 -0.05 -26.75
N SER A 71 -7.37 0.44 -27.96
CA SER A 71 -8.75 0.78 -28.30
C SER A 71 -9.66 -0.44 -28.38
N GLU A 72 -9.13 -1.61 -28.75
CA GLU A 72 -9.89 -2.86 -28.81
C GLU A 72 -10.11 -3.41 -27.40
N ALA A 73 -9.05 -3.49 -26.58
CA ALA A 73 -9.13 -3.91 -25.19
C ALA A 73 -10.11 -3.07 -24.37
N LEU A 74 -10.02 -1.73 -24.45
CA LEU A 74 -10.96 -0.82 -23.78
C LEU A 74 -12.40 -0.98 -24.27
N LYS A 75 -12.60 -1.32 -25.55
CA LYS A 75 -13.93 -1.57 -26.10
C LYS A 75 -14.52 -2.86 -25.53
N ILE A 76 -13.73 -3.93 -25.43
CA ILE A 76 -14.18 -5.20 -24.83
C ILE A 76 -14.64 -4.97 -23.38
N ILE A 77 -13.83 -4.25 -22.59
CA ILE A 77 -14.20 -3.90 -21.21
C ILE A 77 -15.49 -3.09 -21.19
N ALA A 78 -15.57 -2.01 -21.98
CA ALA A 78 -16.73 -1.14 -21.97
C ALA A 78 -18.02 -1.83 -22.44
N ASP A 79 -17.95 -2.66 -23.48
CA ASP A 79 -19.08 -3.45 -23.96
C ASP A 79 -19.53 -4.46 -22.88
N GLU A 80 -18.61 -5.07 -22.13
CA GLU A 80 -18.96 -5.94 -21.00
C GLU A 80 -19.67 -5.18 -19.87
N LEU A 81 -19.15 -4.01 -19.49
CA LEU A 81 -19.69 -3.19 -18.42
C LEU A 81 -21.10 -2.68 -18.76
N LYS A 82 -21.36 -2.29 -20.01
CA LYS A 82 -22.69 -1.84 -20.47
C LYS A 82 -23.77 -2.91 -20.43
N ASN A 83 -23.38 -4.15 -20.68
CA ASN A 83 -24.31 -5.28 -20.78
C ASN A 83 -24.54 -5.97 -19.42
N SER A 84 -23.91 -5.48 -18.35
CA SER A 84 -23.95 -6.04 -17.02
C SER A 84 -24.73 -5.16 -16.05
N ASN A 85 -25.25 -5.76 -14.98
CA ASN A 85 -25.88 -4.99 -13.90
C ASN A 85 -24.78 -4.30 -13.06
N PRO A 86 -24.83 -2.99 -12.81
CA PRO A 86 -23.87 -2.29 -11.96
C PRO A 86 -23.63 -2.93 -10.58
N ASP A 87 -24.67 -3.51 -9.97
CA ASP A 87 -24.56 -4.17 -8.66
C ASP A 87 -23.64 -5.41 -8.64
N GLU A 88 -23.38 -6.00 -9.83
CA GLU A 88 -22.50 -7.14 -10.02
C GLU A 88 -21.06 -6.73 -10.41
N ILE A 89 -20.78 -5.42 -10.51
CA ILE A 89 -19.46 -4.90 -10.88
C ILE A 89 -18.77 -4.35 -9.63
N GLY A 90 -17.58 -4.89 -9.37
CA GLY A 90 -16.70 -4.44 -8.30
C GLY A 90 -15.46 -3.74 -8.86
N VAL A 91 -14.97 -2.76 -8.12
CA VAL A 91 -13.73 -2.05 -8.39
C VAL A 91 -12.79 -2.26 -7.21
N ILE A 92 -11.57 -2.71 -7.50
CA ILE A 92 -10.52 -2.88 -6.51
C ILE A 92 -9.45 -1.83 -6.76
N CYS A 93 -9.22 -1.01 -5.75
CA CYS A 93 -8.10 -0.07 -5.69
C CYS A 93 -6.97 -0.70 -4.88
N SER A 94 -5.73 -0.25 -5.12
CA SER A 94 -4.55 -0.67 -4.37
C SER A 94 -4.12 0.42 -3.39
N GLY A 95 -3.61 0.00 -2.23
CA GLY A 95 -2.90 0.88 -1.29
C GLY A 95 -1.58 1.44 -1.87
N ASN A 96 -1.18 1.05 -3.07
CA ASN A 96 -0.04 1.63 -3.80
C ASN A 96 -0.45 2.71 -4.81
N ASN A 97 -1.75 2.89 -5.08
CA ASN A 97 -2.22 3.99 -5.94
C ASN A 97 -1.97 5.33 -5.25
N SER A 98 -1.70 6.37 -6.04
CA SER A 98 -1.61 7.74 -5.53
C SER A 98 -2.95 8.22 -4.98
N ASN A 99 -2.93 9.26 -4.13
CA ASN A 99 -4.16 9.88 -3.62
C ASN A 99 -5.06 10.34 -4.77
N GLU A 100 -4.47 10.88 -5.84
CA GLU A 100 -5.18 11.34 -7.02
C GLU A 100 -5.82 10.19 -7.80
N GLU A 101 -5.12 9.06 -7.95
CA GLU A 101 -5.69 7.85 -8.56
C GLU A 101 -6.83 7.26 -7.73
N ILE A 102 -6.67 7.17 -6.41
CA ILE A 102 -7.71 6.67 -5.50
C ILE A 102 -8.99 7.51 -5.64
N ILE A 103 -8.86 8.84 -5.65
CA ILE A 103 -10.00 9.75 -5.83
C ILE A 103 -10.66 9.53 -7.19
N ALA A 104 -9.88 9.46 -8.28
CA ALA A 104 -10.43 9.27 -9.62
C ALA A 104 -11.17 7.92 -9.76
N ILE A 105 -10.59 6.83 -9.22
CA ILE A 105 -11.18 5.48 -9.24
C ILE A 105 -12.45 5.44 -8.39
N LYS A 106 -12.44 6.06 -7.20
CA LYS A 106 -13.61 6.21 -6.32
C LYS A 106 -14.74 6.98 -6.99
N GLU A 107 -14.44 8.13 -7.58
CA GLU A 107 -15.43 8.95 -8.28
C GLU A 107 -16.04 8.20 -9.47
N PHE A 108 -15.22 7.42 -10.19
CA PHE A 108 -15.70 6.54 -11.25
C PHE A 108 -16.64 5.47 -10.74
N ALA A 109 -16.24 4.70 -9.74
CA ALA A 109 -17.08 3.65 -9.16
C ALA A 109 -18.41 4.22 -8.68
N ASN A 110 -18.38 5.32 -7.93
CA ASN A 110 -19.58 5.99 -7.42
C ASN A 110 -20.50 6.50 -8.54
N LYS A 111 -19.93 7.12 -9.58
CA LYS A 111 -20.70 7.63 -10.73
C LYS A 111 -21.40 6.50 -11.49
N MET A 112 -20.75 5.34 -11.60
CA MET A 112 -21.29 4.18 -12.30
C MET A 112 -22.19 3.31 -11.43
N GLY A 113 -22.23 3.55 -10.12
CA GLY A 113 -22.96 2.72 -9.15
C GLY A 113 -22.28 1.37 -8.90
N TYR A 114 -20.96 1.29 -9.06
CA TYR A 114 -20.17 0.10 -8.78
C TYR A 114 -19.73 0.07 -7.32
N LYS A 115 -19.53 -1.14 -6.79
CA LYS A 115 -18.91 -1.30 -5.47
C LYS A 115 -17.42 -1.05 -5.58
N ILE A 116 -16.82 -0.48 -4.54
CA ILE A 116 -15.39 -0.24 -4.49
C ILE A 116 -14.81 -0.68 -3.14
N GLY A 117 -13.62 -1.25 -3.18
CA GLY A 117 -12.86 -1.64 -1.99
C GLY A 117 -11.36 -1.71 -2.27
N PHE A 118 -10.60 -1.95 -1.22
CA PHE A 118 -9.15 -2.15 -1.27
C PHE A 118 -8.72 -2.98 -0.05
N SER A 119 -7.53 -3.57 -0.08
CA SER A 119 -6.95 -4.21 1.11
C SER A 119 -6.24 -3.18 1.99
N SER A 120 -6.68 -3.07 3.25
CA SER A 120 -6.03 -2.26 4.28
C SER A 120 -5.20 -3.08 5.28
N ASP A 121 -4.95 -4.36 5.00
CA ASP A 121 -4.28 -5.30 5.93
C ASP A 121 -4.99 -5.34 7.30
N ASN A 122 -6.32 -5.43 7.28
CA ASN A 122 -7.23 -5.39 8.44
C ASN A 122 -7.28 -4.06 9.22
N PHE A 123 -6.41 -3.10 8.92
CA PHE A 123 -6.41 -1.82 9.64
C PHE A 123 -7.66 -1.00 9.32
N PRO A 124 -8.35 -0.46 10.36
CA PRO A 124 -9.40 0.54 10.15
C PRO A 124 -8.79 1.91 9.89
N ASN A 125 -9.62 2.87 9.44
CA ASN A 125 -9.17 4.25 9.46
C ASN A 125 -9.07 4.75 10.91
N TYR A 126 -8.00 5.49 11.21
CA TYR A 126 -7.73 6.06 12.52
C TYR A 126 -7.27 7.51 12.39
N ASP A 127 -8.11 8.45 12.83
CA ASP A 127 -7.86 9.89 12.74
C ASP A 127 -7.40 10.50 14.08
N GLY A 128 -7.06 9.64 15.06
CA GLY A 128 -6.49 10.07 16.33
C GLY A 128 -5.02 10.50 16.22
N GLU A 129 -4.42 10.84 17.36
CA GLU A 129 -3.01 11.25 17.37
C GLU A 129 -2.10 10.06 17.04
N LEU A 130 -1.35 10.20 15.95
CA LEU A 130 -0.36 9.23 15.50
C LEU A 130 1.04 9.62 15.99
N ALA A 131 1.77 8.65 16.53
CA ALA A 131 3.18 8.83 16.87
C ALA A 131 3.99 9.28 15.67
N ARG A 132 4.91 10.21 15.88
CA ARG A 132 5.94 10.59 14.91
C ARG A 132 7.15 9.68 15.05
N TYR A 133 8.00 9.65 14.02
CA TYR A 133 9.27 8.96 14.13
C TYR A 133 10.21 9.52 15.21
N ASP A 134 10.15 10.83 15.47
CA ASP A 134 10.89 11.44 16.57
C ASP A 134 10.30 11.05 17.94
N ASP A 135 8.99 10.75 18.02
CA ASP A 135 8.40 10.20 19.26
C ASP A 135 8.99 8.81 19.55
N VAL A 136 9.18 7.98 18.50
CA VAL A 136 9.81 6.65 18.63
C VAL A 136 11.24 6.76 19.16
N ASP A 137 12.08 7.61 18.58
CA ASP A 137 13.50 7.74 18.98
C ASP A 137 13.68 8.21 20.44
N ASN A 138 12.69 8.94 20.99
CA ASN A 138 12.71 9.52 22.32
C ASN A 138 11.82 8.77 23.33
N ALA A 139 11.16 7.70 22.92
CA ALA A 139 10.27 6.92 23.78
C ALA A 139 11.03 6.25 24.92
N LYS A 140 10.36 6.05 26.05
CA LYS A 140 10.88 5.26 27.17
C LYS A 140 10.38 3.82 27.16
N ASP A 141 9.18 3.62 26.62
CA ASP A 141 8.50 2.34 26.57
C ASP A 141 7.90 2.19 25.16
N ILE A 142 8.26 1.10 24.47
CA ILE A 142 7.78 0.79 23.13
C ILE A 142 7.21 -0.63 23.09
N TYR A 143 6.00 -0.75 22.57
CA TYR A 143 5.36 -2.03 22.28
C TYR A 143 5.35 -2.26 20.78
N LEU A 144 5.85 -3.40 20.33
CA LEU A 144 5.89 -3.79 18.91
C LEU A 144 4.89 -4.91 18.67
N ILE A 145 3.99 -4.74 17.72
CA ILE A 145 3.02 -5.77 17.32
C ILE A 145 3.37 -6.26 15.91
N GLY A 146 3.65 -7.56 15.79
CA GLY A 146 4.10 -8.22 14.56
C GLY A 146 5.62 -8.06 14.29
N ASP A 147 6.08 -8.49 13.12
CA ASP A 147 7.51 -8.46 12.75
C ASP A 147 7.98 -7.11 12.18
N VAL A 148 7.85 -6.05 12.99
CA VAL A 148 8.18 -4.66 12.64
C VAL A 148 9.60 -4.49 12.07
N VAL A 149 10.62 -5.16 12.65
CA VAL A 149 12.01 -5.02 12.20
C VAL A 149 12.22 -5.60 10.81
N TYR A 150 11.57 -6.71 10.49
CA TYR A 150 11.67 -7.34 9.17
C TYR A 150 10.88 -6.55 8.12
N ASN A 151 9.60 -6.30 8.41
CA ASN A 151 8.67 -5.69 7.45
C ASN A 151 8.93 -4.19 7.27
N SER A 152 9.42 -3.51 8.30
CA SER A 152 9.73 -2.07 8.26
C SER A 152 11.09 -1.74 8.89
N PRO A 153 12.21 -2.13 8.23
CA PRO A 153 13.56 -2.01 8.83
C PRO A 153 13.98 -0.59 9.21
N LEU A 154 13.41 0.43 8.56
CA LEU A 154 13.70 1.84 8.85
C LEU A 154 13.00 2.32 10.13
N VAL A 155 11.82 1.75 10.45
CA VAL A 155 11.16 1.92 11.74
C VAL A 155 11.90 1.11 12.80
N GLY A 156 12.24 -0.15 12.50
CA GLY A 156 13.07 -0.99 13.37
C GLY A 156 14.39 -0.32 13.77
N ARG A 157 15.06 0.38 12.85
CA ARG A 157 16.26 1.17 13.16
C ARG A 157 16.01 2.22 14.25
N ARG A 158 14.87 2.91 14.22
CA ARG A 158 14.50 3.91 15.24
C ARG A 158 14.21 3.26 16.58
N VAL A 159 13.58 2.09 16.58
CA VAL A 159 13.40 1.27 17.78
C VAL A 159 14.75 0.89 18.40
N PHE A 160 15.75 0.51 17.59
CA PHE A 160 17.11 0.26 18.09
C PHE A 160 17.78 1.52 18.65
N HIS A 161 17.58 2.69 18.03
CA HIS A 161 18.08 3.93 18.61
C HIS A 161 17.43 4.25 19.96
N ALA A 162 16.11 4.04 20.09
CA ALA A 162 15.40 4.21 21.35
C ALA A 162 15.94 3.25 22.43
N LEU A 163 16.18 1.99 22.07
CA LEU A 163 16.83 1.01 22.95
C LEU A 163 18.23 1.47 23.39
N ASP A 164 19.06 1.96 22.47
CA ASP A 164 20.38 2.52 22.78
C ASP A 164 20.28 3.75 23.72
N ASN A 165 19.17 4.49 23.64
CA ASN A 165 18.84 5.60 24.54
C ASN A 165 18.23 5.15 25.88
N GLY A 166 18.05 3.85 26.10
CA GLY A 166 17.57 3.26 27.35
C GLY A 166 16.08 2.98 27.40
N ALA A 167 15.39 2.94 26.25
CA ALA A 167 13.98 2.53 26.20
C ALA A 167 13.80 1.04 26.53
N SER A 168 12.68 0.71 27.17
CA SER A 168 12.17 -0.65 27.31
C SER A 168 11.38 -1.03 26.06
N ILE A 169 11.66 -2.20 25.48
CA ILE A 169 11.02 -2.68 24.26
C ILE A 169 10.40 -4.05 24.52
N LEU A 170 9.10 -4.17 24.32
CA LEU A 170 8.38 -5.45 24.36
C LEU A 170 7.71 -5.71 23.01
N ALA A 171 8.06 -6.85 22.40
CA ALA A 171 7.41 -7.33 21.20
C ALA A 171 6.31 -8.35 21.54
N ILE A 172 5.22 -8.30 20.78
CA ILE A 172 4.05 -9.16 20.88
C ILE A 172 3.75 -9.68 19.48
N GLY A 173 3.52 -10.99 19.35
CA GLY A 173 3.19 -11.60 18.08
C GLY A 173 2.70 -13.03 18.22
N THR A 174 2.21 -13.57 17.11
CA THR A 174 1.69 -14.93 16.99
C THR A 174 2.76 -15.95 16.56
N GLU A 175 3.95 -15.47 16.20
CA GLU A 175 5.11 -16.30 15.85
C GLU A 175 6.40 -15.81 16.52
N ASP A 176 7.17 -16.73 17.09
CA ASP A 176 8.42 -16.43 17.84
C ASP A 176 9.70 -16.49 16.99
N LYS A 177 9.56 -16.62 15.67
CA LYS A 177 10.70 -16.80 14.72
C LYS A 177 11.01 -15.56 13.89
N GLY A 178 10.20 -14.51 14.01
CA GLY A 178 10.40 -13.24 13.31
C GLY A 178 11.66 -12.51 13.78
N VAL A 179 12.17 -11.60 12.95
CA VAL A 179 13.37 -10.81 13.28
C VAL A 179 13.15 -9.97 14.52
N THR A 180 11.94 -9.44 14.71
CA THR A 180 11.55 -8.67 15.89
C THR A 180 11.65 -9.51 17.17
N ALA A 181 11.08 -10.72 17.18
CA ALA A 181 11.13 -11.65 18.31
C ALA A 181 12.58 -12.06 18.68
N LEU A 182 13.47 -12.15 17.68
CA LEU A 182 14.87 -12.51 17.90
C LEU A 182 15.72 -11.38 18.51
N ASN A 183 15.25 -10.13 18.47
CA ASN A 183 16.04 -8.96 18.87
C ASN A 183 15.54 -8.27 20.16
N PHE A 184 14.31 -8.56 20.60
CA PHE A 184 13.70 -7.91 21.77
C PHE A 184 13.09 -8.93 22.73
N GLU A 185 12.72 -8.47 23.93
CA GLU A 185 11.83 -9.24 24.80
C GLU A 185 10.52 -9.52 24.05
N PHE A 186 10.03 -10.76 24.09
CA PHE A 186 8.93 -11.20 23.23
C PHE A 186 7.88 -11.98 24.01
N THR A 187 6.62 -11.66 23.76
CA THR A 187 5.45 -12.41 24.26
C THR A 187 4.73 -13.06 23.08
N LEU A 188 4.72 -14.39 23.07
CA LEU A 188 3.95 -15.19 22.12
C LEU A 188 2.50 -15.27 22.58
N VAL A 189 1.55 -14.98 21.69
CA VAL A 189 0.11 -15.07 21.92
C VAL A 189 -0.58 -15.80 20.78
N ASP A 190 -1.78 -16.35 21.02
CA ASP A 190 -2.58 -16.93 19.94
C ASP A 190 -3.27 -15.82 19.13
N HIS A 191 -3.79 -14.80 19.80
CA HIS A 191 -4.32 -13.57 19.22
C HIS A 191 -3.70 -12.33 19.88
N ILE A 192 -3.47 -11.26 19.11
CA ILE A 192 -2.88 -10.02 19.66
C ILE A 192 -3.75 -9.46 20.78
N SER A 193 -5.07 -9.54 20.62
CA SER A 193 -6.05 -9.13 21.62
C SER A 193 -5.90 -9.84 22.98
N ASP A 194 -5.38 -11.07 23.03
CA ASP A 194 -5.16 -11.81 24.29
C ASP A 194 -4.18 -11.10 25.22
N TYR A 195 -3.15 -10.46 24.65
CA TYR A 195 -2.21 -9.66 25.44
C TYR A 195 -2.90 -8.39 25.96
N PHE A 196 -3.52 -7.64 25.05
CA PHE A 196 -3.99 -6.29 25.33
C PHE A 196 -5.21 -6.24 26.25
N ASN A 197 -6.05 -7.27 26.29
CA ASN A 197 -7.22 -7.30 27.17
C ASN A 197 -6.88 -7.13 28.67
N ASP A 198 -5.75 -7.65 29.12
CA ASP A 198 -5.32 -7.63 30.53
C ASP A 198 -3.95 -6.96 30.76
N ALA A 199 -3.33 -6.40 29.71
CA ALA A 199 -2.00 -5.81 29.79
C ALA A 199 -1.98 -4.51 30.61
N ASP A 200 -1.00 -4.40 31.49
CA ASP A 200 -0.61 -3.15 32.14
C ASP A 200 0.40 -2.43 31.24
N ILE A 201 -0.11 -1.63 30.31
CA ILE A 201 0.69 -0.81 29.39
C ILE A 201 1.21 0.42 30.14
N ALA A 202 2.51 0.70 30.04
CA ALA A 202 3.09 1.89 30.63
C ALA A 202 2.47 3.17 30.06
N ASN A 203 2.31 4.21 30.90
CA ASN A 203 1.78 5.49 30.42
C ASN A 203 2.76 6.19 29.47
N ASP A 204 2.23 6.99 28.55
CA ASP A 204 3.00 7.77 27.58
C ASP A 204 3.90 6.90 26.67
N SER A 205 3.48 5.65 26.39
CA SER A 205 4.23 4.70 25.55
C SER A 205 4.01 4.95 24.05
N ILE A 206 4.83 4.30 23.22
CA ILE A 206 4.61 4.19 21.78
C ILE A 206 4.23 2.75 21.43
N ILE A 207 3.14 2.56 20.70
CA ILE A 207 2.69 1.25 20.22
C ILE A 207 2.81 1.23 18.69
N ILE A 208 3.76 0.44 18.18
CA ILE A 208 4.00 0.28 16.74
C ILE A 208 3.32 -0.99 16.27
N ILE A 209 2.45 -0.88 15.27
CA ILE A 209 1.57 -1.96 14.83
C ILE A 209 1.87 -2.25 13.37
N ASN A 210 2.36 -3.44 13.05
CA ASN A 210 2.57 -3.84 11.67
C ASN A 210 1.61 -4.95 11.21
N GLU A 211 0.94 -5.61 12.16
CA GLU A 211 0.03 -6.72 11.90
C GLU A 211 -1.08 -6.72 12.95
N ILE A 212 -2.30 -7.04 12.52
CA ILE A 212 -3.48 -7.26 13.34
C ILE A 212 -4.39 -8.30 12.69
N ASP A 213 -5.06 -9.13 13.49
CA ASP A 213 -5.93 -10.20 12.97
C ASP A 213 -7.26 -9.62 12.45
N SER A 214 -7.71 -8.50 13.00
CA SER A 214 -8.96 -7.85 12.62
C SER A 214 -9.02 -6.37 13.02
N SER A 215 -9.99 -5.64 12.46
CA SER A 215 -10.29 -4.27 12.88
C SER A 215 -10.72 -4.17 14.34
N ASP A 216 -11.34 -5.21 14.90
CA ASP A 216 -11.78 -5.24 16.30
C ASP A 216 -10.58 -5.27 17.26
N GLU A 217 -9.50 -5.96 16.88
CA GLU A 217 -8.24 -5.93 17.65
C GLU A 217 -7.63 -4.54 17.69
N PHE A 218 -7.66 -3.81 16.58
CA PHE A 218 -7.18 -2.43 16.55
C PHE A 218 -7.95 -1.53 17.53
N GLU A 219 -9.26 -1.70 17.65
CA GLU A 219 -10.09 -0.93 18.58
C GLU A 219 -9.75 -1.24 20.06
N ILE A 220 -9.37 -2.49 20.38
CA ILE A 220 -8.87 -2.86 21.71
C ILE A 220 -7.56 -2.11 22.00
N ILE A 221 -6.59 -2.18 21.09
CA ILE A 221 -5.27 -1.52 21.22
C ILE A 221 -5.46 -0.01 21.36
N LYS A 222 -6.32 0.59 20.54
CA LYS A 222 -6.68 2.01 20.60
C LYS A 222 -7.28 2.40 21.95
N SER A 223 -8.21 1.63 22.49
CA SER A 223 -8.80 1.92 23.81
C SER A 223 -7.73 1.95 24.92
N ILE A 224 -6.72 1.08 24.82
CA ILE A 224 -5.63 1.02 25.79
C ILE A 224 -4.67 2.18 25.62
N ALA A 225 -4.35 2.54 24.38
CA ALA A 225 -3.54 3.71 24.07
C ALA A 225 -4.18 4.99 24.64
N GLU A 226 -5.49 5.16 24.47
CA GLU A 226 -6.25 6.28 25.04
C GLU A 226 -6.22 6.30 26.57
N LYS A 227 -6.38 5.14 27.24
CA LYS A 227 -6.33 5.04 28.72
C LYS A 227 -4.97 5.37 29.30
N THR A 228 -3.90 5.06 28.56
CA THR A 228 -2.50 5.21 29.02
C THR A 228 -1.82 6.47 28.47
N ASN A 229 -2.55 7.31 27.71
CA ASN A 229 -1.99 8.45 26.98
C ASN A 229 -0.83 8.04 26.04
N SER A 230 -0.88 6.81 25.52
CA SER A 230 0.10 6.27 24.57
C SER A 230 -0.27 6.64 23.14
N LYS A 231 0.72 6.70 22.25
CA LYS A 231 0.51 7.00 20.83
C LYS A 231 0.63 5.74 19.97
N LEU A 232 -0.20 5.66 18.93
CA LEU A 232 -0.18 4.56 17.96
C LEU A 232 0.65 4.93 16.72
N LEU A 233 1.36 3.95 16.16
CA LEU A 233 2.02 4.03 14.86
C LEU A 233 1.71 2.77 14.03
N PRO A 234 0.59 2.74 13.29
CA PRO A 234 0.33 1.67 12.34
C PRO A 234 1.25 1.82 11.12
N ILE A 235 1.95 0.74 10.77
CA ILE A 235 2.83 0.67 9.60
C ILE A 235 2.26 -0.35 8.62
N PHE A 236 1.69 0.16 7.55
CA PHE A 236 1.08 -0.60 6.47
C PHE A 236 2.10 -1.11 5.46
N SER A 237 1.78 -2.27 4.84
CA SER A 237 2.61 -2.92 3.81
C SER A 237 2.74 -2.10 2.53
N LYS A 238 1.69 -1.34 2.17
CA LYS A 238 1.64 -0.50 0.96
C LYS A 238 1.89 0.97 1.27
N CYS A 239 2.44 1.71 0.29
CA CYS A 239 2.94 3.07 0.53
C CYS A 239 1.88 4.11 0.86
N ASN A 240 0.65 3.89 0.41
CA ASN A 240 -0.45 4.84 0.49
C ASN A 240 -1.72 4.27 1.14
N THR A 241 -1.62 3.18 1.90
CA THR A 241 -2.77 2.62 2.62
C THR A 241 -3.48 3.66 3.50
N LYS A 242 -2.73 4.57 4.16
CA LYS A 242 -3.33 5.65 4.96
C LYS A 242 -4.11 6.65 4.09
N GLY A 243 -3.63 6.95 2.88
CA GLY A 243 -4.36 7.78 1.91
C GLY A 243 -5.63 7.09 1.43
N ALA A 244 -5.54 5.81 1.10
CA ALA A 244 -6.70 5.00 0.74
C ALA A 244 -7.74 4.95 1.86
N LEU A 245 -7.33 4.71 3.12
CA LEU A 245 -8.22 4.73 4.30
C LEU A 245 -8.91 6.07 4.56
N SER A 246 -8.34 7.18 4.07
CA SER A 246 -8.96 8.51 4.21
C SER A 246 -10.05 8.77 3.17
N GLU A 247 -10.02 8.03 2.05
CA GLU A 247 -10.94 8.22 0.93
C GLU A 247 -11.96 7.09 0.79
N LEU A 248 -11.53 5.87 1.06
CA LEU A 248 -12.35 4.68 0.95
C LEU A 248 -12.67 4.19 2.36
N GLU A 249 -13.90 3.73 2.53
CA GLU A 249 -14.21 2.90 3.70
C GLU A 249 -13.24 1.72 3.70
N ALA A 250 -12.82 1.28 4.88
CA ALA A 250 -12.08 0.03 5.07
C ALA A 250 -13.02 -1.17 4.81
N ASN A 251 -13.67 -1.18 3.66
CA ASN A 251 -14.51 -2.26 3.19
C ASN A 251 -13.59 -3.42 2.84
N PRO A 252 -13.75 -4.58 3.48
CA PRO A 252 -12.99 -5.76 3.14
C PRO A 252 -13.11 -6.02 1.64
N ILE A 253 -11.96 -6.21 0.98
CA ILE A 253 -11.91 -6.58 -0.43
C ILE A 253 -12.79 -7.81 -0.72
N SER A 254 -12.93 -8.70 0.25
CA SER A 254 -13.83 -9.87 0.22
C SER A 254 -15.27 -9.49 -0.09
N ASP A 255 -15.82 -8.43 0.49
CA ASP A 255 -17.23 -8.07 0.32
C ASP A 255 -17.50 -7.61 -1.13
N VAL A 256 -16.52 -6.92 -1.72
CA VAL A 256 -16.57 -6.54 -3.14
C VAL A 256 -16.51 -7.79 -4.01
N ILE A 257 -15.59 -8.71 -3.73
CA ILE A 257 -15.41 -9.95 -4.50
C ILE A 257 -16.65 -10.85 -4.41
N GLU A 258 -17.18 -11.08 -3.21
CA GLU A 258 -18.30 -11.98 -2.97
C GLU A 258 -19.59 -11.53 -3.66
N SER A 259 -19.71 -10.23 -3.86
CA SER A 259 -20.91 -9.61 -4.40
C SER A 259 -20.76 -9.12 -5.85
N SER A 260 -19.63 -9.45 -6.51
CA SER A 260 -19.34 -9.05 -7.89
C SER A 260 -19.10 -10.25 -8.79
N SER A 261 -19.68 -10.23 -9.99
CA SER A 261 -19.40 -11.19 -11.05
C SER A 261 -18.29 -10.70 -12.01
N ILE A 262 -18.05 -9.38 -12.04
CA ILE A 262 -17.00 -8.71 -12.81
C ILE A 262 -16.16 -7.84 -11.88
N LEU A 263 -14.84 -7.91 -12.01
CA LEU A 263 -13.91 -7.03 -11.28
C LEU A 263 -13.08 -6.15 -12.21
N LEU A 264 -12.96 -4.88 -11.83
CA LEU A 264 -11.98 -3.93 -12.35
C LEU A 264 -10.88 -3.76 -11.29
N VAL A 265 -9.64 -4.16 -11.59
CA VAL A 265 -8.55 -4.15 -10.60
C VAL A 265 -7.47 -3.16 -11.02
N PHE A 266 -7.21 -2.16 -10.18
CA PHE A 266 -6.23 -1.10 -10.42
C PHE A 266 -4.99 -1.28 -9.56
N GLY A 267 -3.90 -1.80 -10.14
CA GLY A 267 -2.59 -1.87 -9.50
C GLY A 267 -2.49 -2.76 -8.26
N GLU A 268 -3.44 -3.69 -8.08
CA GLU A 268 -3.38 -4.71 -7.03
C GLU A 268 -2.75 -5.98 -7.58
N ASP A 269 -1.79 -6.52 -6.85
CA ASP A 269 -0.95 -7.63 -7.33
C ASP A 269 -1.43 -8.99 -6.84
N GLU A 270 -2.09 -9.02 -5.69
CA GLU A 270 -2.55 -10.23 -5.01
C GLU A 270 -3.96 -10.01 -4.46
N ILE A 271 -4.86 -10.94 -4.79
CA ILE A 271 -6.24 -10.97 -4.30
C ILE A 271 -6.60 -12.40 -3.95
N GLU A 272 -7.02 -12.62 -2.71
CA GLU A 272 -7.48 -13.92 -2.26
C GLU A 272 -8.88 -14.25 -2.81
N ASP A 273 -9.10 -15.53 -3.10
CA ASP A 273 -10.37 -16.11 -3.54
C ASP A 273 -11.10 -15.39 -4.68
N LEU A 274 -10.56 -15.51 -5.90
CA LEU A 274 -11.23 -15.04 -7.12
C LEU A 274 -12.26 -16.05 -7.70
N THR A 275 -12.58 -17.14 -6.99
CA THR A 275 -13.33 -18.28 -7.57
C THR A 275 -14.77 -17.95 -7.97
N LYS A 276 -15.38 -16.96 -7.32
CA LYS A 276 -16.75 -16.50 -7.60
C LYS A 276 -16.81 -15.48 -8.76
N VAL A 277 -15.67 -14.88 -9.11
CA VAL A 277 -15.58 -13.83 -10.12
C VAL A 277 -15.49 -14.46 -11.50
N LYS A 278 -16.37 -14.06 -12.41
CA LYS A 278 -16.43 -14.63 -13.77
C LYS A 278 -15.46 -13.95 -14.72
N LYS A 279 -15.26 -12.64 -14.56
CA LYS A 279 -14.40 -11.83 -15.42
C LYS A 279 -13.60 -10.84 -14.60
N ILE A 280 -12.33 -10.72 -14.93
CA ILE A 280 -11.40 -9.79 -14.29
C ILE A 280 -10.75 -8.97 -15.39
N PHE A 281 -10.80 -7.65 -15.23
CA PHE A 281 -10.11 -6.69 -16.07
C PHE A 281 -9.11 -5.92 -15.21
N THR A 282 -7.84 -6.03 -15.54
CA THR A 282 -6.76 -5.52 -14.71
C THR A 282 -5.98 -4.41 -15.39
N PHE A 283 -5.63 -3.40 -14.61
CA PHE A 283 -4.81 -2.27 -15.00
C PHE A 283 -3.54 -2.32 -14.16
N SER A 284 -2.47 -2.88 -14.73
CA SER A 284 -1.21 -3.12 -14.02
C SER A 284 -0.01 -2.83 -14.92
N ALA A 285 1.11 -2.44 -14.32
CA ALA A 285 2.35 -2.23 -15.05
C ALA A 285 3.14 -3.53 -15.24
N HIS A 286 2.94 -4.56 -14.41
CA HIS A 286 3.72 -5.81 -14.45
C HIS A 286 2.82 -7.05 -14.30
N GLU A 287 3.37 -8.20 -14.70
CA GLU A 287 2.72 -9.51 -14.50
C GLU A 287 2.72 -9.88 -13.02
N ASN A 288 1.59 -10.43 -12.56
CA ASN A 288 1.29 -10.87 -11.21
C ASN A 288 0.10 -11.87 -11.24
N ASP A 289 -0.27 -12.43 -10.09
CA ASP A 289 -1.34 -13.43 -9.99
C ASP A 289 -2.70 -12.92 -10.50
N VAL A 290 -3.02 -11.64 -10.27
CA VAL A 290 -4.27 -11.03 -10.74
C VAL A 290 -4.29 -10.88 -12.26
N THR A 291 -3.20 -10.39 -12.87
CA THR A 291 -3.07 -10.30 -14.34
C THR A 291 -3.17 -11.67 -14.99
N ASP A 292 -2.67 -12.72 -14.31
CA ASP A 292 -2.70 -14.08 -14.82
C ASP A 292 -4.10 -14.69 -14.83
N ALA A 293 -4.95 -14.27 -13.88
CA ALA A 293 -6.37 -14.60 -13.82
C ALA A 293 -7.25 -13.71 -14.72
N SER A 294 -6.70 -12.67 -15.32
CA SER A 294 -7.47 -11.65 -16.04
C SER A 294 -7.85 -12.03 -17.47
N GLU A 295 -9.06 -11.66 -17.88
CA GLU A 295 -9.50 -11.76 -19.26
C GLU A 295 -8.88 -10.64 -20.12
N VAL A 296 -8.78 -9.43 -19.56
CA VAL A 296 -8.10 -8.29 -20.20
C VAL A 296 -7.11 -7.69 -19.22
N VAL A 297 -5.88 -7.45 -19.68
CA VAL A 297 -4.86 -6.69 -18.96
C VAL A 297 -4.52 -5.46 -19.79
N ILE A 298 -4.67 -4.28 -19.22
CA ILE A 298 -4.25 -3.02 -19.83
C ILE A 298 -3.02 -2.51 -19.09
N PRO A 299 -1.89 -2.32 -19.78
CA PRO A 299 -0.70 -1.75 -19.17
C PRO A 299 -0.95 -0.31 -18.75
N ILE A 300 -0.57 0.01 -17.53
CA ILE A 300 -0.56 1.40 -17.02
C ILE A 300 0.85 1.89 -16.76
N LYS A 301 0.99 3.20 -16.62
CA LYS A 301 2.24 3.87 -16.25
C LYS A 301 2.82 3.26 -14.98
N PHE A 302 4.11 2.98 -15.00
CA PHE A 302 4.84 2.54 -13.80
C PHE A 302 4.95 3.69 -12.79
N TRP A 303 5.19 3.40 -11.51
CA TRP A 303 5.12 4.42 -10.46
C TRP A 303 6.06 5.63 -10.69
N ILE A 304 7.24 5.43 -11.29
CA ILE A 304 8.18 6.54 -11.63
C ILE A 304 7.75 7.36 -12.85
N GLU A 305 6.78 6.87 -13.62
CA GLU A 305 6.19 7.53 -14.80
C GLU A 305 4.94 8.34 -14.43
N ASN A 306 4.52 8.29 -13.16
CA ASN A 306 3.42 9.07 -12.61
C ASN A 306 3.94 10.17 -11.67
N GLY A 307 3.13 11.22 -11.51
CA GLY A 307 3.26 12.18 -10.42
C GLY A 307 1.99 12.19 -9.58
N GLY A 308 2.09 12.66 -8.34
CA GLY A 308 0.95 12.67 -7.41
C GLY A 308 1.42 12.78 -5.97
N SER A 309 0.64 12.21 -5.06
CA SER A 309 0.94 12.21 -3.64
C SER A 309 0.60 10.88 -2.96
N PHE A 310 1.36 10.57 -1.91
CA PHE A 310 1.06 9.50 -0.96
C PHE A 310 0.89 10.09 0.43
N THR A 311 0.07 9.47 1.26
CA THR A 311 -0.08 9.77 2.68
C THR A 311 0.57 8.64 3.46
N ASN A 312 1.64 8.96 4.21
CA ASN A 312 2.41 7.96 4.94
C ASN A 312 1.74 7.52 6.25
N ALA A 313 2.38 6.60 6.98
CA ALA A 313 1.92 6.07 8.25
C ALA A 313 1.65 7.11 9.35
N MET A 314 2.33 8.27 9.29
CA MET A 314 2.13 9.38 10.21
C MET A 314 1.00 10.32 9.77
N GLY A 315 0.36 10.06 8.63
CA GLY A 315 -0.66 10.92 8.04
C GLY A 315 -0.11 12.12 7.27
N ASP A 316 1.20 12.18 7.02
CA ASP A 316 1.78 13.28 6.25
C ASP A 316 1.64 13.02 4.74
N VAL A 317 1.11 14.01 4.02
CA VAL A 317 1.02 13.98 2.55
C VAL A 317 2.38 14.33 1.93
N GLN A 318 2.90 13.41 1.14
CA GLN A 318 4.18 13.51 0.44
C GLN A 318 3.97 13.54 -1.07
N ASN A 319 4.25 14.70 -1.67
CA ASN A 319 4.18 14.88 -3.11
C ASN A 319 5.41 14.30 -3.81
N PHE A 320 5.20 13.71 -4.98
CA PHE A 320 6.25 13.27 -5.88
C PHE A 320 5.92 13.69 -7.32
N VAL A 321 6.96 13.82 -8.12
CA VAL A 321 6.86 14.22 -9.52
C VAL A 321 7.21 13.06 -10.43
N GLN A 322 6.66 13.09 -11.63
CA GLN A 322 7.05 12.18 -12.70
C GLN A 322 8.56 12.29 -12.97
N ILE A 323 9.24 11.15 -12.99
CA ILE A 323 10.69 11.03 -13.16
C ILE A 323 11.04 10.72 -14.62
N LEU A 324 10.26 9.85 -15.26
CA LEU A 324 10.44 9.42 -16.64
C LEU A 324 9.14 9.55 -17.43
N ASP A 325 9.27 9.71 -18.74
CA ASP A 325 8.14 9.60 -19.65
C ASP A 325 7.80 8.13 -19.90
N ALA A 326 6.51 7.81 -19.84
CA ALA A 326 6.04 6.50 -20.26
C ALA A 326 6.11 6.36 -21.78
N PRO A 327 6.25 5.13 -22.31
CA PRO A 327 6.13 4.88 -23.74
C PRO A 327 4.80 5.36 -24.31
N GLU A 328 4.80 5.73 -25.60
CA GLU A 328 3.58 6.19 -26.28
C GLU A 328 2.46 5.15 -26.18
N GLY A 329 1.27 5.59 -25.77
CA GLY A 329 0.10 4.72 -25.60
C GLY A 329 -0.06 4.10 -24.22
N ILE A 330 0.94 4.22 -23.32
CA ILE A 330 0.81 3.81 -21.92
C ILE A 330 0.16 4.93 -21.10
N LEU A 331 -0.96 4.61 -20.46
CA LEU A 331 -1.81 5.57 -19.75
C LEU A 331 -1.70 5.40 -18.22
N SER A 332 -1.91 6.48 -17.47
CA SER A 332 -2.10 6.40 -16.01
C SER A 332 -3.43 5.73 -15.66
N GLY A 333 -3.60 5.30 -14.41
CA GLY A 333 -4.89 4.83 -13.92
C GLY A 333 -6.01 5.87 -14.10
N ILE A 334 -5.70 7.15 -13.90
CA ILE A 334 -6.64 8.27 -14.10
C ILE A 334 -7.10 8.35 -15.57
N GLU A 335 -6.15 8.36 -16.51
CA GLU A 335 -6.46 8.42 -17.95
C GLU A 335 -7.27 7.21 -18.43
N ILE A 336 -7.04 6.03 -17.84
CA ILE A 336 -7.84 4.83 -18.09
C ILE A 336 -9.28 5.02 -17.62
N VAL A 337 -9.47 5.49 -16.39
CA VAL A 337 -10.78 5.76 -15.82
C VAL A 337 -11.55 6.76 -16.69
N GLU A 338 -10.91 7.86 -17.11
CA GLU A 338 -11.51 8.85 -18.00
C GLU A 338 -11.98 8.21 -19.32
N LYS A 339 -11.14 7.37 -19.95
CA LYS A 339 -11.51 6.67 -21.19
C LYS A 339 -12.65 5.66 -21.01
N LEU A 340 -12.73 4.99 -19.87
CA LEU A 340 -13.84 4.09 -19.57
C LEU A 340 -15.14 4.87 -19.35
N GLN A 341 -15.09 5.99 -18.63
CA GLN A 341 -16.25 6.86 -18.42
C GLN A 341 -16.85 7.41 -19.72
N GLU A 342 -16.03 7.71 -20.73
CA GLU A 342 -16.50 8.15 -22.04
C GLU A 342 -17.17 7.01 -22.84
N LYS A 343 -16.82 5.77 -22.51
CA LYS A 343 -17.22 4.59 -23.26
C LYS A 343 -18.39 3.84 -22.67
N VAL A 344 -18.64 3.89 -21.36
CA VAL A 344 -19.67 3.09 -20.65
C VAL A 344 -20.98 3.85 -20.50
#